data_AF-A0A2W4RSH9-F1
#
_entry.id   AF-A0A2W4RSH9-F1
#
_cell.length_a   1.000
_cell.length_b   1.000
_cell.length_c   1.000
_cell.angle_alpha   90.00
_cell.angle_beta   90.00
_cell.angle_gamma   90.00
#
_symmetry.space_group_name_H-M   'P 1'
#
loop_
_entity.id
_entity.type
_entity.pdbx_description
1 polymer ?
#
loop_
_entity_poly.entity_id
_entity_poly.type
_entity_poly.pdbx_seq_one_letter_code
_entity_poly.pdbx_strand_id
1 'polypeptide(L)'
;PYTAEVVASRFWGQTFTTWVEDLHTQIQLGFSGARIVGIIGLGLMVSAISGLYLWWEELKSPRPPFEKGVLGGISHRLRQAFTLHHKEGLRRFAHDFHGLLGLVSALILLLLAFTGFHLAFPKIIETLAGASGMGHGEDGPAIRSTAAHNNRPVSLAEAVVIARGLFPHAEIRRVATPAGEDGTYRVNLRRPGEVNIRHPVTLVWIDRWSGQIRDVRNPNKFTPGQTLVSSLWPLHTGEYFGPLGRLSWFFAGLTPLLFYITGLVQWLIKRGVMEDRKLDWSGLHSLWINADEAMRRQLPLMMKLLKHWGLWAWTQVRRWVEKLAKDM
;
A
#
# COMPACT_ATOMS: atom_id res chain seq x y z
N PRO A 1 -9.13 11.70 22.28
CA PRO A 1 -8.32 11.75 23.52
C PRO A 1 -8.98 12.69 24.54
N TYR A 2 -9.42 12.17 25.69
CA TYR A 2 -10.20 12.91 26.70
C TYR A 2 -9.40 14.02 27.41
N THR A 3 -8.07 13.87 27.52
CA THR A 3 -7.20 14.79 28.27
C THR A 3 -6.57 15.90 27.43
N ALA A 4 -6.65 15.83 26.09
CA ALA A 4 -5.91 16.69 25.15
C ALA A 4 -4.38 16.74 25.37
N GLU A 5 -3.82 15.84 26.19
CA GLU A 5 -2.39 15.77 26.47
C GLU A 5 -1.62 15.34 25.22
N VAL A 6 -0.54 16.07 24.91
CA VAL A 6 0.34 15.75 23.79
C VAL A 6 1.22 14.57 24.19
N VAL A 7 0.80 13.36 23.81
CA VAL A 7 1.54 12.12 24.10
C VAL A 7 2.80 11.94 23.25
N ALA A 8 2.89 12.60 22.10
CA ALA A 8 4.06 12.59 21.22
C ALA A 8 4.03 13.78 20.25
N SER A 9 5.18 14.40 20.02
CA SER A 9 5.41 15.39 18.97
C SER A 9 6.66 14.99 18.19
N ARG A 10 6.55 14.93 16.86
CA ARG A 10 7.66 14.58 15.97
C ARG A 10 7.58 15.41 14.70
N PHE A 11 8.72 15.88 14.20
CA PHE A 11 8.80 16.54 12.90
C PHE A 11 8.98 15.53 11.77
N TRP A 12 8.51 15.87 10.59
CA TRP A 12 8.79 15.11 9.36
C TRP A 12 10.31 15.05 9.12
N GLY A 13 10.80 13.92 8.64
CA GLY A 13 12.23 13.67 8.41
C GLY A 13 13.02 13.23 9.66
N GLN A 14 12.47 13.39 10.88
CA GLN A 14 13.16 13.01 12.11
C GLN A 14 12.88 11.57 12.57
N THR A 15 12.08 10.82 11.82
CA THR A 15 11.78 9.42 12.13
C THR A 15 12.30 8.51 11.03
N PHE A 16 12.67 7.28 11.39
CA PHE A 16 13.07 6.27 10.41
C PHE A 16 11.98 6.07 9.35
N THR A 17 10.70 6.05 9.74
CA THR A 17 9.58 5.86 8.80
C THR A 17 9.44 7.01 7.81
N THR A 18 9.58 8.27 8.26
CA THR A 18 9.54 9.43 7.34
C THR A 18 10.78 9.46 6.44
N TRP A 19 11.94 9.04 6.94
CA TRP A 19 13.14 8.95 6.12
C TRP A 19 13.02 7.87 5.04
N VAL A 20 12.46 6.69 5.37
CA VAL A 20 12.17 5.63 4.39
C VAL A 20 11.13 6.11 3.37
N GLU A 21 10.11 6.84 3.81
CA GLU A 21 9.11 7.42 2.92
C GLU A 21 9.72 8.45 1.96
N ASP A 22 10.59 9.33 2.44
CA ASP A 22 11.31 10.29 1.60
C ASP A 22 12.29 9.58 0.64
N LEU A 23 12.93 8.49 1.07
CA LEU A 23 13.77 7.69 0.17
C LEU A 23 12.93 7.01 -0.92
N HIS A 24 11.79 6.42 -0.56
CA HIS A 24 10.92 5.68 -1.47
C HIS A 24 10.21 6.60 -2.47
N THR A 25 9.70 7.73 -2.01
CA THR A 25 8.90 8.64 -2.85
C THR A 25 9.75 9.60 -3.65
N GLN A 26 10.94 9.96 -3.16
CA GLN A 26 11.72 11.05 -3.74
C GLN A 26 13.24 10.88 -3.65
N ILE A 27 13.78 9.70 -3.29
CA ILE A 27 15.22 9.42 -3.21
C ILE A 27 16.04 10.51 -2.46
N GLN A 28 15.42 11.18 -1.48
CA GLN A 28 16.03 12.30 -0.73
C GLN A 28 16.41 13.53 -1.60
N LEU A 29 15.86 13.67 -2.81
CA LEU A 29 16.14 14.79 -3.73
C LEU A 29 14.90 15.68 -3.97
N GLY A 30 13.94 15.66 -3.04
CA GLY A 30 12.74 16.48 -3.12
C GLY A 30 11.95 16.25 -4.41
N PHE A 31 11.43 17.33 -4.97
CA PHE A 31 10.60 17.28 -6.17
C PHE A 31 11.28 16.66 -7.40
N SER A 32 12.58 16.90 -7.60
CA SER A 32 13.34 16.27 -8.70
C SER A 32 13.44 14.77 -8.51
N GLY A 33 13.66 14.32 -7.27
CA GLY A 33 13.71 12.91 -6.94
C GLY A 33 12.37 12.20 -7.15
N ALA A 34 11.24 12.85 -6.81
CA ALA A 34 9.91 12.31 -7.06
C ALA A 34 9.66 12.03 -8.55
N ARG A 35 10.12 12.94 -9.43
CA ARG A 35 10.05 12.74 -10.89
C ARG A 35 10.91 11.57 -11.36
N ILE A 36 12.12 11.44 -10.81
CA ILE A 36 13.02 10.32 -11.13
C ILE A 36 12.38 8.99 -10.72
N VAL A 37 11.84 8.89 -9.50
CA VAL A 37 11.12 7.70 -9.01
C VAL A 37 9.94 7.37 -9.93
N GLY A 38 9.16 8.36 -10.34
CA GLY A 38 8.07 8.15 -11.29
C GLY A 38 8.54 7.59 -12.64
N ILE A 39 9.63 8.10 -13.20
CA ILE A 39 10.23 7.57 -14.45
C ILE A 39 10.76 6.13 -14.25
N ILE A 40 11.36 5.83 -13.10
CA ILE A 40 11.77 4.46 -12.74
C ILE A 40 10.54 3.55 -12.68
N GLY A 41 9.44 4.01 -12.10
CA GLY A 41 8.15 3.30 -12.09
C GLY A 41 7.65 2.99 -13.51
N LEU A 42 7.74 3.95 -14.43
CA LEU A 42 7.41 3.72 -15.84
C LEU A 42 8.33 2.67 -16.49
N GLY A 43 9.64 2.73 -16.21
CA GLY A 43 10.60 1.73 -16.65
C GLY A 43 10.29 0.33 -16.10
N LEU A 44 9.87 0.24 -14.83
CA LEU A 44 9.42 -1.01 -14.21
C LEU A 44 8.17 -1.56 -14.90
N MET A 45 7.21 -0.71 -15.29
CA MET A 45 6.04 -1.15 -16.07
C MET A 45 6.46 -1.75 -17.41
N VAL A 46 7.32 -1.06 -18.16
CA VAL A 46 7.84 -1.56 -19.45
C VAL A 46 8.56 -2.89 -19.27
N SER A 47 9.42 -2.99 -18.25
CA SER A 47 10.13 -4.23 -17.92
C SER A 47 9.17 -5.37 -17.60
N ALA A 48 8.16 -5.15 -16.74
CA ALA A 48 7.17 -6.16 -16.38
C ALA A 48 6.31 -6.59 -17.58
N ILE A 49 5.85 -5.65 -18.41
CA ILE A 49 5.11 -5.95 -19.66
C ILE A 49 5.98 -6.78 -20.60
N SER A 50 7.26 -6.40 -20.78
CA SER A 50 8.17 -7.13 -21.65
C SER A 50 8.44 -8.55 -21.13
N GLY A 51 8.58 -8.74 -19.82
CA GLY A 51 8.75 -10.04 -19.20
C GLY A 51 7.53 -10.95 -19.39
N LEU A 52 6.32 -10.40 -19.20
CA LEU A 52 5.07 -11.11 -19.49
C LEU A 52 4.93 -11.46 -20.97
N TYR A 53 5.31 -10.53 -21.86
CA TYR A 53 5.31 -10.77 -23.30
C TYR A 53 6.27 -11.89 -23.69
N LEU A 54 7.50 -11.88 -23.19
CA LEU A 54 8.49 -12.94 -23.46
C LEU A 54 8.02 -14.29 -22.91
N TRP A 55 7.42 -14.31 -21.72
CA TRP A 55 6.80 -15.51 -21.17
C TRP A 55 5.67 -16.04 -22.06
N TRP A 56 4.83 -15.13 -22.57
CA TRP A 56 3.74 -15.45 -23.51
C TRP A 56 4.21 -15.92 -24.88
N GLU A 57 5.26 -15.35 -25.45
CA GLU A 57 5.85 -15.84 -26.71
C GLU A 57 6.46 -17.24 -26.52
N GLU A 58 7.05 -17.51 -25.36
CA GLU A 58 7.56 -18.84 -25.06
C GLU A 58 6.45 -19.89 -24.87
N LEU A 59 5.23 -19.47 -24.52
CA LEU A 59 4.03 -20.33 -24.54
C LEU A 59 3.60 -20.72 -25.95
N LYS A 60 3.82 -19.84 -26.94
CA LYS A 60 3.53 -20.12 -28.36
C LYS A 60 4.61 -20.94 -29.05
N SER A 61 5.83 -20.97 -28.48
CA SER A 61 6.95 -21.71 -29.05
C SER A 61 6.60 -23.21 -29.17
N PRO A 62 6.79 -23.84 -30.34
CA PRO A 62 6.39 -25.22 -30.60
C PRO A 62 7.35 -26.20 -29.93
N ARG A 63 7.27 -26.28 -28.59
CA ARG A 63 7.90 -27.36 -27.83
C ARG A 63 6.80 -28.35 -27.40
N PRO A 64 7.03 -29.66 -27.53
CA PRO A 64 6.05 -30.66 -27.11
C PRO A 64 5.71 -30.45 -25.62
N PRO A 65 4.43 -30.59 -25.20
CA PRO A 65 3.32 -31.21 -25.92
C PRO A 65 2.33 -30.16 -26.43
N PHE A 66 2.50 -29.73 -27.69
CA PHE A 66 1.57 -28.82 -28.38
C PHE A 66 0.23 -29.50 -28.75
N GLU A 67 0.10 -30.81 -28.51
CA GLU A 67 -1.14 -31.58 -28.72
C GLU A 67 -2.32 -31.15 -27.84
N LYS A 68 -2.11 -30.32 -26.80
CA LYS A 68 -3.14 -29.93 -25.83
C LYS A 68 -3.65 -28.48 -25.95
N GLY A 69 -3.29 -27.78 -27.02
CA GLY A 69 -3.71 -26.39 -27.27
C GLY A 69 -3.18 -25.38 -26.23
N VAL A 70 -3.68 -24.13 -26.29
CA VAL A 70 -3.21 -23.00 -25.45
C VAL A 70 -3.29 -23.29 -23.95
N LEU A 71 -4.39 -23.91 -23.49
CA LEU A 71 -4.58 -24.28 -22.08
C LEU A 71 -3.57 -25.35 -21.61
N GLY A 72 -3.24 -26.31 -22.49
CA GLY A 72 -2.18 -27.29 -22.23
C GLY A 72 -0.80 -26.65 -22.07
N GLY A 73 -0.47 -25.71 -22.95
CA GLY A 73 0.75 -24.90 -22.87
C GLY A 73 0.86 -24.12 -21.56
N ILE A 74 -0.23 -23.46 -21.14
CA ILE A 74 -0.31 -22.74 -19.85
C ILE A 74 -0.04 -23.70 -18.68
N SER A 75 -0.72 -24.85 -18.63
CA SER A 75 -0.55 -25.81 -17.53
C SER A 75 0.89 -26.34 -17.41
N HIS A 76 1.53 -26.65 -18.54
CA HIS A 76 2.90 -27.16 -18.57
C HIS A 76 3.92 -26.09 -18.19
N ARG A 77 3.77 -24.87 -18.71
CA ARG A 77 4.67 -23.76 -18.39
C ARG A 77 4.50 -23.28 -16.95
N LEU A 78 3.30 -23.31 -16.38
CA LEU A 78 3.12 -23.11 -14.95
C LEU A 78 3.90 -24.16 -14.17
N ARG A 79 3.75 -25.45 -14.48
CA ARG A 79 4.54 -26.51 -13.82
C ARG A 79 6.05 -26.25 -13.92
N GLN A 80 6.56 -25.87 -15.09
CA GLN A 80 7.97 -25.52 -15.27
C GLN A 80 8.38 -24.28 -14.45
N ALA A 81 7.59 -23.20 -14.47
CA ALA A 81 7.87 -21.99 -13.70
C ALA A 81 7.92 -22.26 -12.19
N PHE A 82 7.08 -23.17 -11.70
CA PHE A 82 7.10 -23.61 -10.31
C PHE A 82 8.17 -24.69 -10.00
N THR A 83 8.98 -25.10 -10.99
CA THR A 83 10.07 -26.06 -10.81
C THR A 83 11.41 -25.32 -10.70
N LEU A 84 12.01 -25.34 -9.51
CA LEU A 84 13.29 -24.70 -9.23
C LEU A 84 14.43 -25.72 -9.33
N HIS A 85 15.26 -25.63 -10.36
CA HIS A 85 16.37 -26.56 -10.61
C HIS A 85 17.62 -26.21 -9.79
N HIS A 86 17.48 -26.32 -8.47
CA HIS A 86 18.54 -25.97 -7.53
C HIS A 86 19.79 -26.87 -7.59
N LYS A 87 19.64 -28.11 -8.09
CA LYS A 87 20.74 -29.08 -8.24
C LYS A 87 21.58 -28.85 -9.51
N GLU A 88 21.11 -28.03 -10.43
CA GLU A 88 21.73 -27.78 -11.74
C GLU A 88 22.72 -26.61 -11.73
N GLY A 89 22.79 -25.85 -10.64
CA GLY A 89 23.70 -24.71 -10.47
C GLY A 89 22.97 -23.45 -10.01
N LEU A 90 23.70 -22.57 -9.35
CA LEU A 90 23.21 -21.29 -8.84
C LEU A 90 22.69 -20.39 -9.97
N ARG A 91 23.33 -20.42 -11.14
CA ARG A 91 22.88 -19.64 -12.30
C ARG A 91 21.51 -20.09 -12.78
N ARG A 92 21.31 -21.40 -12.91
CA ARG A 92 20.03 -21.99 -13.34
C ARG A 92 18.94 -21.70 -12.33
N PHE A 93 19.22 -21.89 -11.04
CA PHE A 93 18.30 -21.56 -9.96
C PHE A 93 17.90 -20.08 -9.96
N ALA A 94 18.87 -19.16 -10.07
CA ALA A 94 18.60 -17.73 -10.10
C ALA A 94 17.72 -17.33 -11.30
N HIS A 95 17.90 -17.97 -12.45
CA HIS A 95 17.06 -17.77 -13.63
C HIS A 95 15.63 -18.27 -13.41
N ASP A 96 15.48 -19.51 -12.93
CA ASP A 96 14.16 -20.10 -12.65
C ASP A 96 13.41 -19.30 -11.57
N PHE A 97 14.10 -18.90 -10.50
CA PHE A 97 13.55 -18.09 -9.42
C PHE A 97 13.15 -16.69 -9.89
N HIS A 98 13.95 -16.05 -10.74
CA HIS A 98 13.61 -14.76 -11.36
C HIS A 98 12.33 -14.88 -12.22
N GLY A 99 12.22 -15.93 -13.03
CA GLY A 99 11.04 -16.20 -13.85
C GLY A 99 9.79 -16.45 -13.02
N LEU A 100 9.88 -17.30 -11.98
CA LEU A 100 8.78 -17.59 -11.06
C LEU A 100 8.30 -16.33 -10.34
N LEU A 101 9.24 -15.57 -9.76
CA LEU A 101 8.94 -14.34 -9.04
C LEU A 101 8.30 -13.31 -9.98
N GLY A 102 8.81 -13.20 -11.21
CA GLY A 102 8.26 -12.37 -12.27
C GLY A 102 6.80 -12.72 -12.54
N LEU A 103 6.52 -13.99 -12.82
CA LEU A 103 5.17 -14.45 -13.15
C LEU A 103 4.16 -14.22 -12.01
N VAL A 104 4.54 -14.53 -10.76
CA VAL A 104 3.65 -14.41 -9.60
C VAL A 104 3.41 -12.95 -9.21
N SER A 105 4.42 -12.09 -9.36
CA SER A 105 4.33 -10.69 -8.93
C SER A 105 3.98 -9.69 -10.03
N ALA A 106 4.04 -10.06 -11.32
CA ALA A 106 3.92 -9.12 -12.44
C ALA A 106 2.68 -8.23 -12.38
N LEU A 107 1.49 -8.81 -12.15
CA LEU A 107 0.25 -8.02 -12.09
C LEU A 107 0.25 -7.04 -10.91
N ILE A 108 0.76 -7.46 -9.76
CA ILE A 108 0.85 -6.61 -8.57
C ILE A 108 1.89 -5.51 -8.80
N LEU A 109 3.02 -5.81 -9.42
CA LEU A 109 4.05 -4.83 -9.76
C LEU A 109 3.58 -3.84 -10.81
N LEU A 110 2.81 -4.27 -11.80
CA LEU A 110 2.20 -3.36 -12.78
C LEU A 110 1.23 -2.40 -12.10
N LEU A 111 0.39 -2.91 -11.19
CA LEU A 111 -0.51 -2.07 -10.40
C LEU A 111 0.26 -1.08 -9.51
N LEU A 112 1.29 -1.55 -8.80
CA LEU A 112 2.15 -0.72 -7.95
C LEU A 112 2.90 0.35 -8.75
N ALA A 113 3.46 -0.01 -9.90
CA ALA A 113 4.21 0.90 -10.74
C ALA A 113 3.28 1.93 -11.41
N PHE A 114 2.10 1.53 -11.88
CA PHE A 114 1.10 2.44 -12.43
C PHE A 114 0.60 3.43 -11.37
N THR A 115 0.23 2.93 -10.20
CA THR A 115 -0.24 3.79 -9.10
C THR A 115 0.88 4.69 -8.58
N GLY A 116 2.11 4.21 -8.44
CA GLY A 116 3.27 5.02 -8.06
C GLY A 116 3.63 6.09 -9.09
N PHE A 117 3.54 5.76 -10.38
CA PHE A 117 3.68 6.74 -11.46
C PHE A 117 2.64 7.86 -11.36
N HIS A 118 1.38 7.51 -11.09
CA HIS A 118 0.34 8.50 -10.84
C HIS A 118 0.68 9.41 -9.66
N LEU A 119 1.18 8.86 -8.54
CA LEU A 119 1.56 9.68 -7.37
C LEU A 119 2.69 10.67 -7.68
N ALA A 120 3.62 10.31 -8.56
CA ALA A 120 4.68 11.21 -9.02
C ALA A 120 4.19 12.24 -10.06
N PHE A 121 3.20 11.87 -10.91
CA PHE A 121 2.66 12.69 -11.99
C PHE A 121 1.12 12.72 -11.98
N PRO A 122 0.48 13.30 -10.94
CA PRO A 122 -0.96 13.15 -10.70
C PRO A 122 -1.82 13.68 -11.85
N LYS A 123 -1.43 14.83 -12.40
CA LYS A 123 -2.16 15.55 -13.45
C LYS A 123 -2.42 14.72 -14.71
N ILE A 124 -1.50 13.81 -15.07
CA ILE A 124 -1.61 13.00 -16.29
C ILE A 124 -2.85 12.11 -16.20
N ILE A 125 -2.92 11.29 -15.15
CA ILE A 125 -4.02 10.34 -14.98
C ILE A 125 -5.32 11.07 -14.59
N GLU A 126 -5.24 12.12 -13.78
CA GLU A 126 -6.41 12.94 -13.44
C GLU A 126 -7.09 13.52 -14.68
N THR A 127 -6.31 14.05 -15.62
CA THR A 127 -6.84 14.64 -16.85
C THR A 127 -7.45 13.57 -17.75
N LEU A 128 -6.73 12.46 -17.97
CA LEU A 128 -7.22 11.35 -18.80
C LEU A 128 -8.48 10.70 -18.22
N ALA A 129 -8.62 10.64 -16.90
CA ALA A 129 -9.78 10.09 -16.23
C ALA A 129 -10.96 11.07 -16.13
N GLY A 130 -10.82 12.33 -16.56
CA GLY A 130 -11.87 13.34 -16.36
C GLY A 130 -12.09 13.70 -14.88
N ALA A 131 -11.02 13.61 -14.08
CA ALA A 131 -11.00 13.91 -12.65
C ALA A 131 -10.15 15.16 -12.33
N SER A 132 -9.84 15.97 -13.33
CA SER A 132 -9.15 17.26 -13.18
C SER A 132 -9.79 18.12 -12.09
N GLY A 133 -8.95 18.74 -11.26
CA GLY A 133 -9.42 19.63 -10.18
C GLY A 133 -9.75 18.93 -8.87
N MET A 134 -9.69 17.60 -8.79
CA MET A 134 -9.64 16.94 -7.48
C MET A 134 -8.36 17.34 -6.72
N GLY A 135 -7.25 17.50 -7.45
CA GLY A 135 -5.95 17.81 -6.89
C GLY A 135 -5.40 16.68 -6.01
N HIS A 136 -4.10 16.72 -5.77
CA HIS A 136 -3.39 15.70 -5.01
C HIS A 136 -2.71 16.34 -3.80
N GLY A 137 -2.91 15.77 -2.60
CA GLY A 137 -2.35 16.34 -1.37
C GLY A 137 -2.85 17.77 -1.11
N GLU A 138 -1.93 18.73 -1.14
CA GLU A 138 -2.23 20.17 -0.97
C GLU A 138 -2.51 20.91 -2.28
N ASP A 139 -2.31 20.27 -3.44
CA ASP A 139 -2.56 20.86 -4.77
C ASP A 139 -4.05 20.85 -5.16
N GLY A 140 -4.93 20.88 -4.16
CA GLY A 140 -6.38 20.94 -4.33
C GLY A 140 -6.87 22.28 -4.90
N PRO A 141 -8.17 22.39 -5.20
CA PRO A 141 -8.75 23.66 -5.64
C PRO A 141 -8.52 24.74 -4.56
N ALA A 142 -8.14 25.93 -4.99
CA ALA A 142 -7.93 27.08 -4.11
C ALA A 142 -9.27 27.66 -3.65
N ILE A 143 -9.90 27.02 -2.67
CA ILE A 143 -11.15 27.48 -2.06
C ILE A 143 -10.83 28.60 -1.06
N ARG A 144 -11.24 29.83 -1.40
CA ARG A 144 -10.98 31.05 -0.62
C ARG A 144 -12.20 31.51 0.16
N SER A 145 -11.95 32.28 1.20
CA SER A 145 -12.98 33.05 1.88
C SER A 145 -13.48 34.17 0.95
N THR A 146 -14.77 34.44 0.99
CA THR A 146 -15.41 35.55 0.25
C THR A 146 -16.28 36.40 1.16
N ALA A 147 -16.27 36.12 2.47
CA ALA A 147 -17.04 36.88 3.44
C ALA A 147 -16.27 38.14 3.87
N ALA A 148 -17.01 39.19 4.22
CA ALA A 148 -16.41 40.39 4.78
C ALA A 148 -15.67 40.07 6.08
N HIS A 149 -14.49 40.68 6.24
CA HIS A 149 -13.68 40.50 7.43
C HIS A 149 -14.44 41.04 8.65
N ASN A 150 -14.28 40.36 9.79
CA ASN A 150 -14.92 40.75 11.03
C ASN A 150 -14.00 40.47 12.22
N ASN A 151 -14.35 41.02 13.39
CA ASN A 151 -13.51 40.88 14.59
C ASN A 151 -13.71 39.55 15.33
N ARG A 152 -14.44 38.59 14.75
CA ARG A 152 -14.72 37.28 15.33
C ARG A 152 -14.62 36.20 14.25
N PRO A 153 -13.39 35.82 13.85
CA PRO A 153 -13.21 34.68 12.96
C PRO A 153 -13.78 33.42 13.62
N VAL A 154 -14.27 32.51 12.78
CA VAL A 154 -14.72 31.19 13.18
C VAL A 154 -13.58 30.47 13.88
N SER A 155 -13.85 29.94 15.06
CA SER A 155 -12.91 29.11 15.82
C SER A 155 -12.76 27.72 15.20
N LEU A 156 -11.65 27.05 15.51
CA LEU A 156 -11.43 25.65 15.10
C LEU A 156 -12.57 24.73 15.57
N ALA A 157 -13.09 24.94 16.77
CA ALA A 157 -14.18 24.15 17.33
C ALA A 157 -15.50 24.35 16.57
N GLU A 158 -15.85 25.60 16.24
CA GLU A 158 -17.02 25.92 15.43
C GLU A 158 -16.91 25.29 14.03
N ALA A 159 -15.74 25.41 13.37
CA ALA A 159 -15.50 24.78 12.06
C ALA A 159 -15.67 23.25 12.12
N VAL A 160 -15.16 22.61 13.18
CA VAL A 160 -15.33 21.18 13.42
C VAL A 160 -16.81 20.80 13.60
N VAL A 161 -17.58 21.57 14.36
CA VAL A 161 -19.02 21.34 14.57
C VAL A 161 -19.78 21.48 13.25
N ILE A 162 -19.50 22.53 12.47
CA ILE A 162 -20.11 22.76 11.14
C ILE A 162 -19.85 21.55 10.21
N ALA A 163 -18.60 21.08 10.14
CA ALA A 163 -18.25 19.95 9.29
C ALA A 163 -18.92 18.64 9.74
N ARG A 164 -19.02 18.38 11.05
CA ARG A 164 -19.74 17.22 11.60
C ARG A 164 -21.24 17.29 11.34
N GLY A 165 -21.83 18.48 11.28
CA GLY A 165 -23.25 18.65 10.93
C GLY A 165 -23.62 18.03 9.57
N LEU A 166 -22.71 18.10 8.59
CA LEU A 166 -22.89 17.46 7.28
C LEU A 166 -22.66 15.94 7.30
N PHE A 167 -21.75 15.47 8.16
CA PHE A 167 -21.34 14.07 8.22
C PHE A 167 -21.26 13.58 9.68
N PRO A 168 -22.40 13.35 10.34
CA PRO A 168 -22.47 13.14 11.80
C PRO A 168 -21.75 11.86 12.27
N HIS A 169 -21.65 10.85 11.41
CA HIS A 169 -20.99 9.58 11.71
C HIS A 169 -19.55 9.50 11.19
N ALA A 170 -19.00 10.59 10.65
CA ALA A 170 -17.64 10.59 10.13
C ALA A 170 -16.61 10.94 11.22
N GLU A 171 -15.45 10.30 11.14
CA GLU A 171 -14.32 10.56 12.02
C GLU A 171 -13.51 11.75 11.49
N ILE A 172 -13.14 12.69 12.34
CA ILE A 172 -12.21 13.76 11.94
C ILE A 172 -10.81 13.18 11.88
N ARG A 173 -10.13 13.36 10.73
CA ARG A 173 -8.77 12.87 10.52
C ARG A 173 -7.74 13.98 10.47
N ARG A 174 -8.12 15.14 9.92
CA ARG A 174 -7.25 16.31 9.82
C ARG A 174 -8.10 17.57 9.78
N VAL A 175 -7.56 18.66 10.34
CA VAL A 175 -8.09 20.00 10.11
C VAL A 175 -6.93 20.89 9.70
N ALA A 176 -7.05 21.53 8.54
CA ALA A 176 -6.16 22.60 8.12
C ALA A 176 -6.78 23.95 8.49
N THR A 177 -5.99 24.82 9.10
CA THR A 177 -6.41 26.17 9.50
C THR A 177 -6.20 27.18 8.37
N PRO A 178 -6.99 28.27 8.32
CA PRO A 178 -6.88 29.30 7.31
C PRO A 178 -5.48 29.92 7.18
N ALA A 179 -4.96 29.89 5.96
CA ALA A 179 -3.91 30.73 5.39
C ALA A 179 -4.25 32.22 5.30
N GLY A 180 -3.93 33.07 6.28
CA GLY A 180 -4.18 34.53 6.18
C GLY A 180 -5.67 34.91 6.10
N GLU A 181 -5.98 36.11 5.59
CA GLU A 181 -7.35 36.68 5.57
C GLU A 181 -8.30 36.01 4.58
N ASP A 182 -7.78 35.53 3.44
CA ASP A 182 -8.59 34.85 2.42
C ASP A 182 -8.67 33.33 2.62
N GLY A 183 -8.07 32.80 3.69
CA GLY A 183 -7.99 31.37 3.94
C GLY A 183 -9.32 30.74 4.34
N THR A 184 -9.45 29.44 4.11
CA THR A 184 -10.57 28.62 4.59
C THR A 184 -10.08 27.53 5.55
N TYR A 185 -10.96 27.10 6.45
CA TYR A 185 -10.74 25.83 7.15
C TYR A 185 -10.99 24.69 6.17
N ARG A 186 -10.13 23.67 6.17
CA ARG A 186 -10.40 22.40 5.47
C ARG A 186 -10.45 21.27 6.48
N VAL A 187 -11.64 20.69 6.66
CA VAL A 187 -11.86 19.57 7.56
C VAL A 187 -11.89 18.28 6.75
N ASN A 188 -10.92 17.40 6.98
CA ASN A 188 -10.87 16.07 6.39
C ASN A 188 -11.56 15.08 7.32
N LEU A 189 -12.62 14.47 6.80
CA LEU A 189 -13.47 13.52 7.50
C LEU A 189 -13.28 12.15 6.87
N ARG A 190 -13.34 11.09 7.65
CA ARG A 190 -13.41 9.72 7.16
C ARG A 190 -14.79 9.17 7.44
N ARG A 191 -15.50 8.79 6.39
CA ARG A 191 -16.81 8.16 6.53
C ARG A 191 -16.68 6.65 6.76
N PRO A 192 -17.67 6.02 7.42
CA PRO A 192 -17.81 4.57 7.39
C PRO A 192 -17.89 4.07 5.94
N GLY A 193 -17.14 3.00 5.62
CA GLY A 193 -17.08 2.44 4.27
C GLY A 193 -16.12 3.14 3.30
N GLU A 194 -15.50 4.25 3.69
CA GLU A 194 -14.49 4.90 2.86
C GLU A 194 -13.19 4.07 2.82
N VAL A 195 -12.76 3.73 1.60
CA VAL A 195 -11.61 2.87 1.33
C VAL A 195 -10.30 3.53 1.75
N ASN A 196 -10.17 4.84 1.54
CA ASN A 196 -8.99 5.58 1.96
C ASN A 196 -9.03 5.83 3.48
N ILE A 197 -8.15 5.15 4.22
CA ILE A 197 -8.19 5.16 5.69
C ILE A 197 -7.31 6.27 6.24
N ARG A 198 -6.10 6.42 5.71
CA ARG A 198 -5.13 7.42 6.17
C ARG A 198 -5.36 8.80 5.54
N HIS A 199 -5.78 8.85 4.27
CA HIS A 199 -5.95 10.08 3.51
C HIS A 199 -7.38 10.19 2.97
N PRO A 200 -8.40 10.30 3.83
CA PRO A 200 -9.77 10.33 3.35
C PRO A 200 -10.02 11.54 2.45
N VAL A 201 -10.94 11.35 1.52
CA VAL A 201 -11.33 12.27 0.45
C VAL A 201 -12.70 12.90 0.70
N THR A 202 -13.33 12.64 1.86
CA THR A 202 -14.46 13.45 2.35
C THR A 202 -13.91 14.75 2.96
N LEU A 203 -14.15 15.88 2.30
CA LEU A 203 -13.59 17.19 2.69
C LEU A 203 -14.71 18.23 2.80
N VAL A 204 -14.61 19.11 3.79
CA VAL A 204 -15.49 20.28 3.93
C VAL A 204 -14.62 21.51 4.05
N TRP A 205 -14.83 22.48 3.17
CA TRP A 205 -14.20 23.80 3.26
C TRP A 205 -15.16 24.79 3.89
N ILE A 206 -14.69 25.50 4.90
CA ILE A 206 -15.50 26.42 5.70
C ILE A 206 -14.85 27.80 5.68
N ASP A 207 -15.66 28.80 5.39
CA ASP A 207 -15.25 30.19 5.41
C ASP A 207 -14.80 30.62 6.81
N ARG A 208 -13.65 31.27 6.91
CA ARG A 208 -13.07 31.66 8.19
C ARG A 208 -13.81 32.80 8.89
N TRP A 209 -14.55 33.64 8.17
CA TRP A 209 -15.21 34.82 8.72
C TRP A 209 -16.70 34.58 8.95
N SER A 210 -17.39 33.92 8.02
CA SER A 210 -18.84 33.70 8.10
C SER A 210 -19.24 32.33 8.64
N GLY A 211 -18.34 31.33 8.60
CA GLY A 211 -18.68 29.94 8.91
C GLY A 211 -19.52 29.24 7.85
N GLN A 212 -19.76 29.89 6.71
CA GLN A 212 -20.45 29.25 5.60
C GLN A 212 -19.59 28.15 5.00
N ILE A 213 -20.22 27.03 4.64
CA ILE A 213 -19.58 25.97 3.87
C ILE A 213 -19.34 26.51 2.45
N ARG A 214 -18.08 26.54 2.03
CA ARG A 214 -17.66 27.02 0.71
C ARG A 214 -17.63 25.92 -0.32
N ASP A 215 -17.25 24.72 0.08
CA ASP A 215 -17.26 23.55 -0.80
C ASP A 215 -17.35 22.26 0.03
N VAL A 216 -17.84 21.19 -0.61
CA VAL A 216 -17.93 19.85 -0.03
C VAL A 216 -17.50 18.82 -1.06
N ARG A 217 -16.44 18.08 -0.73
CA ARG A 217 -16.07 16.88 -1.45
C ARG A 217 -16.73 15.67 -0.81
N ASN A 218 -17.66 15.05 -1.53
CA ASN A 218 -18.34 13.84 -1.09
C ASN A 218 -18.05 12.68 -2.05
N PRO A 219 -17.30 11.65 -1.63
CA PRO A 219 -16.94 10.51 -2.47
C PRO A 219 -18.14 9.75 -3.07
N ASN A 220 -19.31 9.79 -2.42
CA ASN A 220 -20.53 9.16 -2.94
C ASN A 220 -21.08 9.84 -4.21
N LYS A 221 -20.60 11.04 -4.53
CA LYS A 221 -21.00 11.80 -5.72
C LYS A 221 -19.91 11.79 -6.81
N PHE A 222 -18.86 10.99 -6.63
CA PHE A 222 -17.77 10.95 -7.58
C PHE A 222 -18.19 10.33 -8.91
N THR A 223 -17.69 10.91 -9.99
CA THR A 223 -17.71 10.26 -11.30
C THR A 223 -16.84 8.99 -11.26
N PRO A 224 -16.97 8.08 -12.25
CA PRO A 224 -16.09 6.92 -12.34
C PRO A 224 -14.60 7.29 -12.36
N GLY A 225 -14.25 8.38 -13.05
CA GLY A 225 -12.87 8.89 -13.09
C GLY A 225 -12.36 9.39 -11.74
N GLN A 226 -13.18 10.14 -11.01
CA GLN A 226 -12.86 10.59 -9.66
C GLN A 226 -12.75 9.42 -8.68
N THR A 227 -13.61 8.41 -8.83
CA THR A 227 -13.54 7.15 -8.07
C THR A 227 -12.24 6.40 -8.36
N LEU A 228 -11.85 6.29 -9.63
CA LEU A 228 -10.59 5.67 -10.04
C LEU A 228 -9.41 6.38 -9.37
N VAL A 229 -9.27 7.69 -9.58
CA VAL A 229 -8.12 8.47 -9.07
C VAL A 229 -8.04 8.43 -7.54
N SER A 230 -9.18 8.61 -6.84
CA SER A 230 -9.20 8.53 -5.37
C SER A 230 -8.87 7.15 -4.82
N SER A 231 -9.01 6.09 -5.64
CA SER A 231 -8.64 4.72 -5.30
C SER A 231 -7.15 4.41 -5.53
N LEU A 232 -6.41 5.22 -6.29
CA LEU A 232 -5.01 4.91 -6.64
C LEU A 232 -4.08 4.90 -5.42
N TRP A 233 -4.27 5.81 -4.46
CA TRP A 233 -3.52 5.80 -3.21
C TRP A 233 -3.75 4.52 -2.37
N PRO A 234 -5.00 4.15 -2.01
CA PRO A 234 -5.24 2.92 -1.24
C PRO A 234 -4.84 1.66 -2.01
N LEU A 235 -4.89 1.67 -3.35
CA LEU A 235 -4.34 0.58 -4.17
C LEU A 235 -2.82 0.51 -4.07
N HIS A 236 -2.12 1.65 -4.15
CA HIS A 236 -0.65 1.69 -4.04
C HIS A 236 -0.14 1.21 -2.68
N THR A 237 -0.86 1.56 -1.62
CA THR A 237 -0.48 1.26 -0.24
C THR A 237 -1.02 -0.08 0.26
N GLY A 238 -1.83 -0.76 -0.54
CA GLY A 238 -2.52 -2.01 -0.17
C GLY A 238 -3.68 -1.81 0.82
N GLU A 239 -4.00 -0.58 1.24
CA GLU A 239 -5.14 -0.30 2.12
C GLU A 239 -6.47 -0.74 1.52
N TYR A 240 -6.57 -0.71 0.18
CA TYR A 240 -7.76 -1.14 -0.56
C TYR A 240 -8.19 -2.57 -0.20
N PHE A 241 -7.23 -3.45 0.03
CA PHE A 241 -7.46 -4.87 0.31
C PHE A 241 -7.39 -5.19 1.83
N GLY A 242 -7.39 -4.16 2.68
CA GLY A 242 -7.33 -4.31 4.13
C GLY A 242 -5.96 -4.80 4.65
N PRO A 243 -5.89 -5.33 5.89
CA PRO A 243 -4.63 -5.68 6.54
C PRO A 243 -3.83 -6.76 5.80
N LEU A 244 -4.49 -7.80 5.30
CA LEU A 244 -3.84 -8.85 4.51
C LEU A 244 -3.30 -8.30 3.18
N GLY A 245 -4.05 -7.39 2.56
CA GLY A 245 -3.62 -6.60 1.42
C GLY A 245 -2.27 -5.92 1.63
N ARG A 246 -2.17 -5.14 2.71
CA ARG A 246 -0.93 -4.42 3.08
C ARG A 246 0.24 -5.37 3.30
N LEU A 247 -0.01 -6.53 3.91
CA LEU A 247 1.02 -7.55 4.12
C LEU A 247 1.50 -8.12 2.78
N SER A 248 0.59 -8.44 1.85
CA SER A 248 0.94 -8.86 0.49
C SER A 248 1.73 -7.78 -0.25
N TRP A 249 1.36 -6.51 -0.08
CA TRP A 249 2.07 -5.36 -0.66
C TRP A 249 3.49 -5.20 -0.13
N PHE A 250 3.69 -5.46 1.16
CA PHE A 250 5.03 -5.47 1.75
C PHE A 250 5.92 -6.51 1.05
N PHE A 251 5.44 -7.74 0.87
CA PHE A 251 6.20 -8.76 0.14
C PHE A 251 6.37 -8.43 -1.33
N ALA A 252 5.35 -7.87 -1.99
CA ALA A 252 5.44 -7.39 -3.36
C ALA A 252 6.50 -6.29 -3.51
N GLY A 253 6.61 -5.38 -2.54
CA GLY A 253 7.63 -4.33 -2.52
C GLY A 253 9.07 -4.85 -2.34
N LEU A 254 9.25 -6.07 -1.83
CA LEU A 254 10.58 -6.72 -1.74
C LEU A 254 11.01 -7.39 -3.04
N THR A 255 10.10 -7.64 -3.99
CA THR A 255 10.44 -8.37 -5.21
C THR A 255 11.43 -7.65 -6.13
N PRO A 256 11.43 -6.30 -6.27
CA PRO A 256 12.47 -5.62 -7.05
C PRO A 256 13.89 -5.87 -6.54
N LEU A 257 14.06 -5.96 -5.21
CA LEU A 257 15.35 -6.31 -4.61
C LEU A 257 15.76 -7.74 -4.98
N LEU A 258 14.83 -8.69 -4.95
CA LEU A 258 15.09 -10.07 -5.35
C LEU A 258 15.41 -10.19 -6.85
N PHE A 259 14.77 -9.39 -7.71
CA PHE A 259 15.13 -9.30 -9.13
C PHE A 259 16.53 -8.75 -9.32
N TYR A 260 16.91 -7.72 -8.56
CA TYR A 260 18.27 -7.19 -8.59
C TYR A 260 19.29 -8.27 -8.18
N ILE A 261 19.05 -8.98 -7.08
CA ILE A 261 19.93 -10.06 -6.60
C ILE A 261 20.07 -11.16 -7.66
N THR A 262 18.96 -11.68 -8.18
CA THR A 262 18.99 -12.75 -9.19
C THR A 262 19.66 -12.31 -10.49
N GLY A 263 19.44 -11.06 -10.93
CA GLY A 263 20.12 -10.48 -12.08
C GLY A 263 21.62 -10.30 -11.86
N LEU A 264 22.02 -9.79 -10.70
CA LEU A 264 23.42 -9.59 -10.32
C LEU A 264 24.17 -10.92 -10.24
N VAL A 265 23.58 -11.94 -9.62
CA VAL A 265 24.16 -13.30 -9.56
C VAL A 265 24.39 -13.85 -10.97
N GLN A 266 23.39 -13.77 -11.84
CA GLN A 266 23.54 -14.21 -13.23
C GLN A 266 24.64 -13.44 -13.98
N TRP A 267 24.76 -12.13 -13.74
CA TRP A 267 25.79 -11.30 -14.35
C TRP A 267 27.19 -11.66 -13.85
N LEU A 268 27.39 -11.80 -12.53
CA LEU A 268 28.67 -12.16 -11.93
C LEU A 268 29.16 -13.53 -12.39
N ILE A 269 28.26 -14.51 -12.50
CA ILE A 269 28.60 -15.84 -13.02
C ILE A 269 28.98 -15.76 -14.50
N LYS A 270 28.22 -15.03 -15.32
CA LYS A 270 28.55 -14.82 -16.75
C LYS A 270 29.89 -14.11 -16.95
N ARG A 271 30.30 -13.25 -16.02
CA ARG A 271 31.59 -12.55 -16.03
C ARG A 271 32.74 -13.36 -15.45
N GLY A 272 32.46 -14.56 -14.94
CA GLY A 272 33.47 -15.42 -14.29
C GLY A 272 33.96 -14.91 -12.94
N VAL A 273 33.28 -13.92 -12.34
CA VAL A 273 33.61 -13.39 -11.00
C VAL A 273 33.11 -14.33 -9.90
N MET A 274 32.00 -15.04 -10.17
CA MET A 274 31.40 -16.02 -9.28
C MET A 274 31.33 -17.37 -9.99
N GLU A 275 31.67 -18.45 -9.30
CA GLU A 275 31.53 -19.80 -9.85
C GLU A 275 30.08 -20.27 -9.82
N ASP A 276 29.67 -21.00 -10.85
CA ASP A 276 28.37 -21.66 -10.87
C ASP A 276 28.43 -22.93 -10.01
N ARG A 277 27.95 -22.82 -8.77
CA ARG A 277 27.98 -23.90 -7.79
C ARG A 277 26.58 -24.49 -7.61
N LYS A 278 26.51 -25.80 -7.37
CA LYS A 278 25.24 -26.44 -7.01
C LYS A 278 24.80 -25.96 -5.63
N LEU A 279 23.50 -25.69 -5.48
CA LEU A 279 22.94 -25.31 -4.19
C LEU A 279 22.68 -26.59 -3.38
N ASP A 280 23.45 -26.76 -2.31
CA ASP A 280 23.20 -27.81 -1.33
C ASP A 280 22.24 -27.30 -0.25
N TRP A 281 21.03 -27.86 -0.24
CA TRP A 281 19.99 -27.53 0.75
C TRP A 281 20.03 -28.43 1.97
N SER A 282 20.99 -29.37 2.06
CA SER A 282 21.15 -30.26 3.21
C SER A 282 21.21 -29.50 4.54
N GLY A 283 21.88 -28.34 4.55
CA GLY A 283 21.95 -27.43 5.70
C GLY A 283 20.65 -26.71 6.03
N LEU A 284 19.77 -26.48 5.04
CA LEU A 284 18.43 -25.91 5.28
C LEU A 284 17.44 -26.98 5.73
N HIS A 285 17.62 -28.23 5.31
CA HIS A 285 16.85 -29.35 5.82
C HIS A 285 17.10 -29.57 7.31
N SER A 286 18.35 -29.49 7.76
CA SER A 286 18.67 -29.56 9.20
C SER A 286 18.11 -28.37 9.98
N LEU A 287 18.17 -27.15 9.43
CA LEU A 287 17.50 -25.97 10.03
C LEU A 287 15.98 -26.15 10.12
N TRP A 288 15.35 -26.71 9.10
CA TRP A 288 13.91 -26.95 9.07
C TRP A 288 13.50 -28.05 10.04
N ILE A 289 14.25 -29.16 10.13
CA ILE A 289 14.05 -30.21 11.13
C ILE A 289 14.21 -29.62 12.54
N ASN A 290 15.26 -28.83 12.78
CA ASN A 290 15.50 -28.19 14.07
C ASN A 290 14.37 -27.21 14.44
N ALA A 291 13.85 -26.46 13.46
CA ALA A 291 12.74 -25.54 13.65
C ALA A 291 11.41 -26.29 13.89
N ASP A 292 11.13 -27.36 13.15
CA ASP A 292 9.94 -28.22 13.34
C ASP A 292 10.01 -28.91 14.70
N GLU A 293 11.17 -29.42 15.10
CA GLU A 293 11.36 -30.05 16.41
C GLU A 293 11.22 -29.04 17.55
N ALA A 294 11.80 -27.84 17.41
CA ALA A 294 11.59 -26.75 18.36
C ALA A 294 10.11 -26.36 18.45
N MET A 295 9.43 -26.24 17.30
CA MET A 295 8.00 -25.92 17.24
C MET A 295 7.16 -27.02 17.90
N ARG A 296 7.42 -28.30 17.63
CA ARG A 296 6.73 -29.44 18.26
C ARG A 296 6.99 -29.53 19.76
N ARG A 297 8.19 -29.17 20.23
CA ARG A 297 8.48 -29.08 21.68
C ARG A 297 7.70 -27.95 22.35
N GLN A 298 7.54 -26.81 21.67
CA GLN A 298 6.83 -25.64 22.20
C GLN A 298 5.31 -25.70 22.01
N LEU A 299 4.81 -26.45 21.02
CA LEU A 299 3.39 -26.53 20.67
C LEU A 299 2.49 -26.98 21.83
N PRO A 300 2.85 -28.00 22.67
CA PRO A 300 2.08 -28.35 23.86
C PRO A 300 2.03 -27.22 24.89
N LEU A 301 3.11 -26.46 25.04
CA LEU A 301 3.19 -25.32 25.96
C LEU A 301 2.32 -24.17 25.45
N MET A 302 2.40 -23.84 24.16
CA MET A 302 1.55 -22.85 23.49
C MET A 302 0.07 -23.25 23.57
N MET A 303 -0.27 -24.52 23.34
CA MET A 303 -1.64 -25.05 23.46
C MET A 303 -2.14 -24.99 24.91
N LYS A 304 -1.27 -25.28 25.90
CA LYS A 304 -1.61 -25.10 27.33
C LYS A 304 -1.86 -23.63 27.66
N LEU A 305 -1.01 -22.73 27.18
CA LEU A 305 -1.15 -21.29 27.36
C LEU A 305 -2.42 -20.76 26.69
N LEU A 306 -2.71 -21.15 25.45
CA LEU A 306 -3.94 -20.81 24.72
C LEU A 306 -5.19 -21.34 25.42
N LYS A 307 -5.16 -22.57 25.97
CA LYS A 307 -6.26 -23.10 26.79
C LYS A 307 -6.42 -22.32 28.09
N HIS A 308 -5.34 -21.96 28.78
CA HIS A 308 -5.39 -21.16 30.00
C HIS A 308 -5.90 -19.75 29.71
N TRP A 309 -5.44 -19.13 28.62
CA TRP A 309 -5.91 -17.84 28.15
C TRP A 309 -7.38 -17.88 27.73
N GLY A 310 -7.79 -18.93 27.03
CA GLY A 310 -9.20 -19.15 26.64
C GLY A 310 -10.10 -19.32 27.85
N LEU A 311 -9.71 -20.13 28.84
CA LEU A 311 -10.44 -20.26 30.10
C LEU A 311 -10.48 -18.94 30.86
N TRP A 312 -9.36 -18.23 30.97
CA TRP A 312 -9.30 -16.95 31.65
C TRP A 312 -10.18 -15.90 30.96
N ALA A 313 -10.09 -15.76 29.63
CA ALA A 313 -10.92 -14.85 28.85
C ALA A 313 -12.41 -15.19 29.00
N TRP A 314 -12.77 -16.47 28.95
CA TRP A 314 -14.15 -16.93 29.19
C TRP A 314 -14.64 -16.57 30.60
N THR A 315 -13.80 -16.72 31.63
CA THR A 315 -14.17 -16.30 33.00
C THR A 315 -14.35 -14.80 33.13
N GLN A 316 -13.57 -13.97 32.42
CA GLN A 316 -13.75 -12.51 32.42
C GLN A 316 -15.06 -12.11 31.72
N VAL A 317 -15.35 -12.70 30.56
CA VAL A 317 -16.60 -12.48 29.82
C VAL A 317 -17.80 -12.89 30.67
N ARG A 318 -17.76 -14.06 31.31
CA ARG A 318 -18.84 -14.54 32.18
C ARG A 318 -19.09 -13.60 33.37
N ARG A 319 -18.04 -13.14 34.06
CA ARG A 319 -18.17 -12.17 35.17
C ARG A 319 -18.78 -10.85 34.71
N TRP A 320 -18.41 -10.39 33.51
CA TRP A 320 -18.95 -9.18 32.92
C TRP A 320 -20.44 -9.32 32.59
N VAL A 321 -20.85 -10.45 32.00
CA VAL A 321 -22.27 -10.76 31.73
C VAL A 321 -23.08 -10.90 33.02
N GLU A 322 -22.56 -11.60 34.04
CA GLU A 322 -23.22 -11.74 35.34
C GLU A 322 -23.38 -10.38 36.07
N LYS A 323 -22.43 -9.46 35.90
CA LYS A 323 -22.53 -8.10 36.42
C LYS A 323 -23.62 -7.30 35.70
N LEU A 324 -23.65 -7.33 34.37
CA LEU A 324 -24.70 -6.68 33.57
C LEU A 324 -26.10 -7.19 33.93
N ALA A 325 -26.25 -8.49 34.17
CA ALA A 325 -27.53 -9.08 34.55
C ALA A 325 -28.00 -8.69 35.96
N LYS A 326 -27.10 -8.24 36.85
CA LYS A 326 -27.45 -7.72 38.19
C LYS A 326 -27.77 -6.23 38.18
N ASP A 327 -27.26 -5.51 37.18
CA ASP A 327 -27.45 -4.07 37.01
C ASP A 327 -28.69 -3.73 36.14
N MET A 328 -29.45 -4.75 35.68
CA MET A 328 -30.74 -4.66 34.98
C MET A 328 -31.91 -5.01 35.90
#